data_AF-A0A0D9R9C7-F1
#
_entry.id   AF-A0A0D9R9C7-F1
#
_cell.length_a   1.000
_cell.length_b   1.000
_cell.length_c   1.000
_cell.angle_alpha   90.00
_cell.angle_beta   90.00
_cell.angle_gamma   90.00
#
_symmetry.space_group_name_H-M   'P 1'
#
loop_
_entity.id
_entity.type
_entity.pdbx_description
1 polymer ?
#
loop_
_entity_poly.entity_id
_entity_poly.type
_entity_poly.pdbx_seq_one_letter_code
_entity_poly.pdbx_strand_id
1 'polypeptide(L)'
;MAVSTEELETTVQEVLGRLKSHQFFQSTWDTAAFIIFLIFVGTVLLLLLLVIAHCWCCSCCGSPGPRRASPRKERPKGVDNLALEP
;
A
#
# COMPACT_ATOMS: atom_id res chain seq x y z
N MET A 1 -32.74 -21.83 10.85
CA MET A 1 -32.41 -22.96 9.97
C MET A 1 -30.91 -23.21 10.13
N ALA A 2 -30.54 -24.23 10.89
CA ALA A 2 -29.13 -24.59 11.08
C ALA A 2 -28.69 -25.33 9.82
N VAL A 3 -27.85 -24.69 9.00
CA VAL A 3 -27.18 -25.37 7.90
C VAL A 3 -26.22 -26.37 8.54
N SER A 4 -26.52 -27.66 8.40
CA SER A 4 -25.66 -28.76 8.87
C SER A 4 -24.31 -28.67 8.17
N THR A 5 -23.23 -28.85 8.94
CA THR A 5 -21.84 -28.76 8.44
C THR A 5 -21.58 -29.73 7.30
N GLU A 6 -22.23 -30.89 7.31
CA GLU A 6 -22.10 -31.94 6.29
C GLU A 6 -22.64 -31.49 4.91
N GLU A 7 -23.74 -30.74 4.88
CA GLU A 7 -24.30 -30.19 3.63
C GLU A 7 -23.41 -29.08 3.05
N LEU A 8 -22.71 -28.34 3.92
CA LEU A 8 -21.75 -27.34 3.50
C LEU A 8 -20.49 -27.99 2.91
N GLU A 9 -20.00 -29.07 3.53
CA GLU A 9 -18.81 -29.79 3.07
C GLU A 9 -19.03 -30.46 1.70
N THR A 10 -20.20 -31.06 1.47
CA THR A 10 -20.55 -31.64 0.17
C THR A 10 -20.69 -30.58 -0.91
N THR A 11 -21.34 -29.45 -0.60
CA THR A 11 -21.45 -28.31 -1.51
C THR A 11 -20.08 -27.71 -1.82
N VAL A 12 -19.22 -27.57 -0.81
CA VAL A 12 -17.85 -27.07 -0.96
C VAL A 12 -17.02 -28.03 -1.78
N GLN A 13 -17.10 -29.34 -1.55
CA GLN A 13 -16.41 -30.37 -2.35
C GLN A 13 -16.91 -30.42 -3.80
N GLU A 14 -18.21 -30.23 -4.04
CA GLU A 14 -18.76 -30.18 -5.39
C GLU A 14 -18.32 -28.92 -6.12
N VAL A 15 -18.35 -27.76 -5.46
CA VAL A 15 -17.88 -26.49 -6.03
C VAL A 15 -16.36 -26.50 -6.25
N LEU A 16 -15.57 -27.03 -5.30
CA LEU A 16 -14.12 -27.25 -5.46
C LEU A 16 -13.83 -28.29 -6.53
N GLY A 17 -14.62 -29.36 -6.62
CA GLY A 17 -14.51 -30.38 -7.66
C GLY A 17 -14.79 -29.80 -9.03
N ARG A 18 -15.80 -28.92 -9.15
CA ARG A 18 -16.17 -28.19 -10.37
C ARG A 18 -15.18 -27.09 -10.74
N LEU A 19 -14.58 -26.42 -9.75
CA LEU A 19 -13.48 -25.45 -9.94
C LEU A 19 -12.18 -26.15 -10.37
N LYS A 20 -11.92 -27.34 -9.82
CA LYS A 20 -10.77 -28.18 -10.15
C LYS A 20 -10.94 -28.89 -11.49
N SER A 21 -12.17 -29.23 -11.88
CA SER A 21 -12.48 -29.85 -13.17
C SER A 21 -12.69 -28.84 -14.30
N HIS A 22 -13.07 -27.59 -13.99
CA HIS A 22 -13.09 -26.53 -14.99
C HIS A 22 -11.66 -26.10 -15.30
N GLN A 23 -11.14 -26.62 -16.40
CA GLN A 23 -10.68 -25.94 -17.62
C GLN A 23 -10.51 -24.39 -17.66
N PHE A 24 -10.45 -23.65 -16.56
CA PHE A 24 -10.18 -22.21 -16.54
C PHE A 24 -8.74 -21.86 -16.99
N PHE A 25 -7.88 -22.87 -17.18
CA PHE A 25 -6.49 -22.74 -17.64
C PHE A 25 -6.20 -23.55 -18.92
N GLN A 26 -7.22 -24.02 -19.65
CA GLN A 26 -7.00 -24.87 -20.82
C GLN A 26 -6.46 -24.07 -22.02
N SER A 27 -6.84 -22.80 -22.12
CA SER A 27 -6.31 -21.86 -23.12
C SER A 27 -5.12 -21.11 -22.55
N THR A 28 -4.03 -21.03 -23.31
CA THR A 28 -2.87 -20.19 -23.00
C THR A 28 -3.26 -18.73 -22.80
N TRP A 29 -4.31 -18.27 -23.49
CA TRP A 29 -4.86 -16.92 -23.35
C TRP A 29 -5.57 -16.69 -22.01
N ASP A 30 -6.32 -17.67 -21.49
CA ASP A 30 -6.97 -17.55 -20.18
C ASP A 30 -5.94 -17.54 -19.05
N THR A 31 -4.88 -18.33 -19.20
CA THR A 31 -3.74 -18.32 -18.27
C THR A 31 -3.02 -16.98 -18.29
N ALA A 32 -2.77 -16.43 -19.49
CA ALA A 32 -2.14 -15.11 -19.63
C ALA A 32 -3.01 -14.01 -19.02
N ALA A 33 -4.32 -14.01 -19.30
CA ALA A 33 -5.27 -13.06 -18.73
C ALA A 33 -5.33 -13.18 -17.19
N PHE A 34 -5.31 -14.39 -16.66
CA PHE A 34 -5.28 -14.63 -15.22
C PHE A 34 -3.99 -14.12 -14.57
N ILE A 35 -2.82 -14.35 -15.19
CA ILE A 35 -1.54 -13.81 -14.71
C ILE A 35 -1.56 -12.28 -14.71
N ILE A 36 -2.04 -11.65 -15.77
CA ILE A 36 -2.15 -10.19 -15.86
C ILE A 36 -3.08 -9.65 -14.76
N PHE A 37 -4.22 -10.31 -14.53
CA PHE A 37 -5.15 -9.97 -13.48
C PHE A 37 -4.51 -10.09 -12.08
N LEU A 38 -3.78 -11.18 -11.82
CA LEU A 38 -3.05 -11.36 -10.56
C LEU A 38 -1.96 -10.30 -10.35
N ILE A 39 -1.23 -9.93 -11.40
CA ILE A 39 -0.25 -8.84 -11.34
C ILE A 39 -0.95 -7.52 -11.03
N PHE A 40 -2.07 -7.21 -11.68
CA PHE A 40 -2.83 -5.98 -11.42
C PHE A 40 -3.34 -5.93 -9.97
N VAL A 41 -4.04 -6.97 -9.51
CA VAL A 41 -4.51 -7.04 -8.13
C VAL A 41 -3.34 -7.03 -7.14
N GLY A 42 -2.28 -7.78 -7.42
CA GLY A 42 -1.09 -7.85 -6.59
C GLY A 42 -0.36 -6.51 -6.48
N THR A 43 -0.24 -5.76 -7.58
CA THR A 43 0.38 -4.42 -7.57
C THR A 43 -0.47 -3.41 -6.80
N VAL A 44 -1.80 -3.44 -6.95
CA VAL A 44 -2.71 -2.59 -6.16
C VAL A 44 -2.61 -2.92 -4.67
N LEU A 45 -2.60 -4.21 -4.31
CA LEU A 45 -2.44 -4.65 -2.92
C LEU A 45 -1.06 -4.26 -2.36
N LEU A 46 0.02 -4.41 -3.14
CA LEU A 46 1.36 -4.02 -2.74
C LEU A 46 1.45 -2.51 -2.50
N LEU A 47 0.92 -1.70 -3.42
CA LEU A 47 0.86 -0.25 -3.28
C LEU A 47 0.08 0.17 -2.03
N LEU A 48 -1.09 -0.45 -1.81
CA LEU A 48 -1.89 -0.20 -0.61
C LEU A 48 -1.10 -0.56 0.66
N LEU A 49 -0.41 -1.70 0.66
CA LEU A 49 0.40 -2.14 1.79
C LEU A 49 1.59 -1.20 2.04
N LEU A 50 2.22 -0.68 0.98
CA LEU A 50 3.27 0.33 1.08
C LEU A 50 2.75 1.65 1.65
N VAL A 51 1.56 2.10 1.24
CA VAL A 51 0.92 3.30 1.80
C VAL A 51 0.62 3.11 3.27
N ILE A 52 0.10 1.94 3.64
CA ILE A 52 -0.17 1.58 5.04
C ILE A 52 1.14 1.53 5.84
N ALA A 53 2.19 0.89 5.34
CA ALA A 53 3.50 0.83 5.98
C ALA A 53 4.15 2.21 6.11
N HIS A 54 4.04 3.06 5.09
CA HIS A 54 4.50 4.45 5.12
C HIS A 54 3.69 5.27 6.13
N CYS A 55 2.37 5.09 6.19
CA CYS A 55 1.51 5.74 7.17
C CYS A 55 1.83 5.29 8.59
N TRP A 56 2.04 3.99 8.84
CA TRP A 56 2.47 3.49 10.14
C TRP A 56 3.87 3.96 10.51
N CYS A 57 4.81 4.03 9.56
CA CYS A 57 6.15 4.56 9.82
C CYS A 57 6.12 6.07 10.11
N CYS A 58 5.33 6.85 9.37
CA CYS A 58 5.16 8.29 9.60
C CYS A 58 4.30 8.61 10.85
N SER A 59 3.36 7.75 11.23
CA SER A 59 2.49 7.96 12.41
C SER A 59 3.12 7.44 13.71
N CYS A 60 3.99 6.43 13.65
CA CYS A 60 4.80 5.98 14.79
C CYS A 60 6.05 6.85 15.00
N CYS A 61 6.53 7.53 13.95
CA CYS A 61 7.50 8.63 14.06
C CYS A 61 6.78 9.95 14.38
N GLY A 62 6.09 9.99 15.52
CA GLY A 62 5.60 11.22 16.13
C GLY A 62 6.75 12.11 16.58
N SER A 63 7.35 12.84 15.65
CA SER A 63 7.99 14.12 15.91
C SER A 63 7.56 15.09 14.81
N PRO A 64 6.98 16.24 15.14
CA PRO A 64 6.67 17.25 14.14
C PRO A 64 7.99 17.90 13.69
N GLY A 65 8.37 17.71 12.42
CA GLY A 65 9.38 18.54 11.74
C GLY A 65 10.53 17.76 11.09
N PRO A 66 11.03 18.24 9.92
CA PRO A 66 11.72 19.52 9.92
C PRO A 66 11.37 20.38 8.71
N ARG A 67 10.65 21.48 8.93
CA ARG A 67 10.86 22.72 8.17
C ARG A 67 10.34 23.90 8.98
N ARG A 68 11.30 24.65 9.55
CA ARG A 68 11.18 25.90 10.35
C ARG A 68 11.13 25.75 11.89
N ALA A 69 12.13 25.10 12.47
CA ALA A 69 12.57 25.42 13.82
C ALA A 69 14.08 25.11 13.96
N SER A 70 14.91 25.83 13.22
CA SER A 70 16.28 26.03 13.71
C SER A 70 16.19 27.08 14.82
N PRO A 71 16.84 26.93 15.99
CA PRO A 71 17.08 28.05 16.88
C PRO A 71 18.21 28.88 16.28
N ARG A 72 18.09 29.26 15.01
CA ARG A 72 18.95 30.28 14.44
C ARG A 72 18.28 31.58 14.79
N LYS A 73 18.66 32.06 15.98
CA LYS A 73 18.88 33.48 16.29
C LYS A 73 18.68 34.28 15.01
N GLU A 74 17.52 34.92 14.85
CA GLU A 74 17.32 35.91 13.80
C GLU A 74 18.35 37.00 14.06
N ARG A 75 19.55 36.81 13.53
CA ARG A 75 20.46 37.92 13.34
C ARG A 75 19.85 38.70 12.19
N PRO A 76 19.47 39.97 12.37
CA PRO A 76 19.04 40.78 11.25
C PRO A 76 20.17 40.75 10.22
N LYS A 77 19.87 40.29 9.00
CA LYS A 77 20.78 40.43 7.86
C LYS A 77 20.77 41.90 7.45
N GLY A 78 21.42 42.74 8.24
CA GLY A 78 21.93 44.03 7.80
C GLY A 78 23.33 43.84 7.24
N VAL A 79 23.64 44.50 6.13
CA VAL A 79 25.05 44.71 5.74
C VAL A 79 25.54 45.87 6.60
N ASP A 80 26.59 45.66 7.38
CA ASP A 80 27.22 46.76 8.11
C ASP A 80 27.82 47.73 7.07
N ASN A 81 27.21 48.91 6.94
CA ASN A 81 27.70 49.98 6.09
C ASN A 81 28.84 50.71 6.83
N LEU A 82 30.07 50.28 6.60
CA LEU A 82 31.31 50.93 7.09
C LEU A 82 31.61 52.27 6.38
N ALA A 83 30.69 52.80 5.57
CA ALA A 83 30.89 54.03 4.80
C ALA A 83 30.60 55.32 5.59
N LEU A 84 30.34 55.22 6.90
CA LEU A 84 29.90 56.32 7.76
C LEU A 84 30.65 56.36 9.10
N GLU A 85 31.94 56.05 9.09
CA GLU A 85 32.83 56.52 10.16
C GLU A 85 33.29 57.95 9.80
N PRO A 86 33.01 58.97 10.64
CA PRO A 86 33.45 60.34 10.43
C PRO A 86 34.95 60.53 10.71
#